data_AF-A0A518H1C2-F1
#
_entry.id   AF-A0A518H1C2-F1
#
_cell.length_a   1.000
_cell.length_b   1.000
_cell.length_c   1.000
_cell.angle_alpha   90.00
_cell.angle_beta   90.00
_cell.angle_gamma   90.00
#
_symmetry.space_group_name_H-M   'P 1'
#
loop_
_entity.id
_entity.type
_entity.pdbx_description
1 polymer ?
#
loop_
_entity_poly.entity_id
_entity_poly.type
_entity_poly.pdbx_seq_one_letter_code
_entity_poly.pdbx_strand_id
1 'polypeptide(L)'
;MLLRFVRGRPVSQVTEDFLAWARERLAAEGKTALPPVWDNAAWHVGKRARSRIKAHDRRAKAEGGVRTVACRLPVKAPWLNAIEPKWVHGKRALVEPQRKLTAAEVVERVCVYYGCEPSDPITQQVA
;
A
#
# COMPACT_ATOMS: atom_id res chain seq x y z
N MET A 1 -8.06 7.57 5.64
CA MET A 1 -6.85 7.28 4.81
C MET A 1 -7.06 5.94 4.12
N LEU A 2 -6.60 5.73 2.88
CA LEU A 2 -6.67 4.42 2.24
C LEU A 2 -5.59 3.49 2.82
N LEU A 3 -6.01 2.44 3.53
CA LEU A 3 -5.12 1.44 4.12
C LEU A 3 -5.59 0.03 3.82
N ARG A 4 -4.62 -0.87 3.63
CA ARG A 4 -4.84 -2.32 3.53
C ARG A 4 -3.85 -3.04 4.42
N PHE A 5 -4.37 -4.00 5.17
CA PHE A 5 -3.57 -4.86 6.02
C PHE A 5 -3.14 -6.10 5.26
N VAL A 6 -2.07 -6.73 5.73
CA VAL A 6 -1.48 -7.92 5.11
C VAL A 6 -1.43 -9.04 6.12
N ARG A 7 -1.90 -10.22 5.73
CA ARG A 7 -1.65 -11.47 6.46
C ARG A 7 -0.43 -12.14 5.82
N GLY A 8 0.70 -12.13 6.53
CA GLY A 8 1.98 -12.63 6.02
C GLY A 8 2.98 -11.50 5.74
N ARG A 9 3.82 -11.67 4.71
CA ARG A 9 4.89 -10.74 4.33
C ARG A 9 4.50 -9.89 3.12
N PRO A 10 5.01 -8.65 3.01
CA PRO A 10 4.81 -7.79 1.84
C PRO A 10 5.65 -8.29 0.65
N VAL A 11 5.22 -9.36 0.01
CA VAL A 11 5.88 -9.90 -1.19
C VAL A 11 5.34 -9.27 -2.47
N SER A 12 5.95 -9.56 -3.62
CA SER A 12 5.51 -9.00 -4.91
C SER A 12 4.04 -9.30 -5.23
N GLN A 13 3.53 -10.50 -4.90
CA GLN A 13 2.10 -10.81 -5.04
C GLN A 13 1.22 -9.87 -4.22
N VAL A 14 1.52 -9.68 -2.92
CA VAL A 14 0.79 -8.74 -2.07
C VAL A 14 0.83 -7.31 -2.62
N THR A 15 1.97 -6.90 -3.19
CA THR A 15 2.12 -5.58 -3.83
C THR A 15 1.24 -5.45 -5.08
N GLU A 16 1.15 -6.51 -5.90
CA GLU A 16 0.27 -6.56 -7.08
C GLU A 16 -1.20 -6.38 -6.69
N ASP A 17 -1.64 -7.13 -5.67
CA ASP A 17 -3.02 -7.10 -5.19
C ASP A 17 -3.36 -5.74 -4.56
N PHE A 18 -2.43 -5.17 -3.80
CA PHE A 18 -2.59 -3.83 -3.25
C PHE A 18 -2.75 -2.77 -4.35
N LEU A 19 -1.92 -2.83 -5.40
CA LEU A 19 -2.03 -1.90 -6.52
C LEU A 19 -3.32 -2.10 -7.31
N ALA A 20 -3.80 -3.33 -7.48
CA ALA A 20 -5.10 -3.61 -8.09
C ALA A 20 -6.23 -2.93 -7.30
N TRP A 21 -6.30 -3.21 -6.00
CA TRP A 21 -7.26 -2.59 -5.09
C TRP A 21 -7.19 -1.05 -5.10
N ALA A 22 -6.00 -0.47 -5.01
CA ALA A 22 -5.83 0.98 -4.98
C ALA A 22 -6.31 1.63 -6.28
N ARG A 23 -6.07 0.99 -7.44
CA ARG A 23 -6.56 1.47 -8.73
C ARG A 23 -8.07 1.43 -8.83
N GLU A 24 -8.73 0.40 -8.30
CA GLU A 24 -10.19 0.34 -8.27
C GLU A 24 -10.79 1.50 -7.47
N ARG A 25 -10.20 1.82 -6.31
CA ARG A 25 -10.63 2.97 -5.49
C ARG A 25 -10.45 4.29 -6.23
N LEU A 26 -9.29 4.49 -6.85
CA LEU A 26 -9.02 5.69 -7.62
C LEU A 26 -9.89 5.80 -8.88
N ALA A 27 -10.23 4.69 -9.52
CA ALA A 27 -11.15 4.66 -10.66
C ALA A 27 -12.57 5.07 -10.23
N ALA A 28 -13.03 4.61 -9.07
CA ALA A 28 -14.32 5.02 -8.51
C ALA A 28 -14.38 6.53 -8.20
N GLU A 29 -13.22 7.15 -7.92
CA GLU A 29 -13.07 8.60 -7.77
C GLU A 29 -12.81 9.35 -9.10
N GLY A 30 -12.94 8.67 -10.25
CA GLY A 30 -12.73 9.26 -11.57
C GLY A 30 -11.28 9.62 -11.89
N LYS A 31 -10.30 9.08 -11.17
CA LYS A 31 -8.88 9.32 -11.43
C LYS A 31 -8.38 8.42 -12.56
N THR A 32 -7.28 8.83 -13.19
CA THR A 32 -6.65 8.10 -14.31
C THR A 32 -5.20 7.71 -14.03
N ALA A 33 -4.67 8.09 -12.86
CA ALA A 33 -3.29 7.83 -12.48
C ALA A 33 -3.16 7.53 -10.98
N LEU A 34 -2.31 6.56 -10.67
CA LEU A 34 -1.84 6.20 -9.34
C LEU A 34 -0.32 6.41 -9.34
N PRO A 35 0.21 7.49 -8.74
CA PRO A 35 1.66 7.69 -8.62
C PRO A 35 2.16 7.21 -7.24
N PRO A 36 2.49 5.91 -7.03
CA PRO A 36 2.99 5.47 -5.73
C PRO A 36 4.38 6.06 -5.50
N VAL A 37 4.52 6.79 -4.40
CA VAL A 37 5.82 7.22 -3.86
C VAL A 37 6.29 6.13 -2.91
N TRP A 38 7.35 5.42 -3.29
CA TRP A 38 7.84 4.27 -2.53
C TRP A 38 9.36 4.15 -2.56
N ASP A 39 9.87 3.45 -1.55
CA ASP A 39 11.28 3.13 -1.40
C ASP A 39 11.74 2.03 -2.38
N ASN A 40 12.99 1.59 -2.23
CA ASN A 40 13.59 0.57 -3.09
C ASN A 40 13.46 -0.84 -2.52
N ALA A 41 12.44 -1.14 -1.72
CA ALA A 41 12.22 -2.49 -1.20
C ALA A 41 12.10 -3.52 -2.35
N ALA A 42 12.63 -4.72 -2.14
CA ALA A 42 12.76 -5.74 -3.19
C ALA A 42 11.42 -6.10 -3.87
N TRP A 43 10.31 -6.04 -3.15
CA TRP A 43 8.96 -6.29 -3.67
C TRP A 43 8.40 -5.13 -4.50
N HIS A 44 8.86 -3.88 -4.30
CA HIS A 44 8.52 -2.71 -5.13
C HIS A 44 9.33 -2.69 -6.43
N VAL A 45 10.62 -3.02 -6.35
CA VAL A 45 11.54 -2.90 -7.49
C VAL A 45 11.74 -4.20 -8.27
N GLY A 46 11.23 -5.32 -7.79
CA GLY A 46 11.41 -6.65 -8.38
C GLY A 46 10.84 -6.78 -9.79
N LYS A 47 11.40 -7.72 -10.58
CA LYS A 47 10.97 -8.00 -11.97
C LYS A 47 9.46 -8.28 -12.07
N ARG A 48 8.92 -9.06 -11.12
CA ARG A 48 7.52 -9.46 -11.10
C ARG A 48 6.57 -8.25 -10.98
N ALA A 49 6.77 -7.41 -9.98
CA ALA A 49 5.97 -6.19 -9.78
C ALA A 49 6.04 -5.24 -10.99
N ARG A 50 7.26 -4.99 -11.52
CA ARG A 50 7.45 -4.14 -12.71
C ARG A 50 6.73 -4.67 -13.94
N SER A 51 6.85 -5.98 -14.21
CA SER A 51 6.17 -6.60 -15.35
C SER A 51 4.65 -6.53 -15.24
N ARG A 52 4.11 -6.67 -14.03
CA ARG A 52 2.67 -6.59 -13.76
C ARG A 52 2.12 -5.18 -13.90
N ILE A 53 2.86 -4.17 -13.41
CA ILE A 53 2.56 -2.75 -13.65
C ILE A 53 2.52 -2.48 -15.17
N LYS A 54 3.58 -2.86 -15.89
CA LYS A 54 3.66 -2.65 -17.35
C LYS A 54 2.55 -3.37 -18.13
N ALA A 55 2.18 -4.58 -17.72
CA ALA A 55 1.09 -5.33 -18.35
C ALA A 55 -0.25 -4.62 -18.16
N HIS A 56 -0.54 -4.17 -16.94
CA HIS A 56 -1.76 -3.43 -16.67
C HIS A 56 -1.81 -2.09 -17.40
N ASP A 57 -0.74 -1.28 -17.34
CA ASP A 57 -0.74 0.05 -17.93
C ASP A 57 -0.89 0.02 -19.46
N ARG A 58 -0.40 -1.04 -20.12
CA ARG A 58 -0.66 -1.27 -21.54
C ARG A 58 -2.15 -1.45 -21.83
N ARG A 59 -2.84 -2.23 -21.00
CA ARG A 59 -4.29 -2.42 -21.11
C ARG A 59 -5.05 -1.13 -20.78
N ALA A 60 -4.70 -0.46 -19.69
CA ALA A 60 -5.34 0.79 -19.27
C ALA A 60 -5.16 1.92 -20.31
N LYS A 61 -4.08 1.91 -21.10
CA LYS A 61 -3.89 2.85 -22.20
C LYS A 61 -4.82 2.57 -23.39
N ALA A 62 -5.14 1.31 -23.65
CA ALA A 62 -5.99 0.91 -24.76
C ALA A 62 -7.49 1.02 -24.42
N GLU A 63 -7.86 0.60 -23.21
CA GLU A 63 -9.26 0.41 -22.79
C GLU A 63 -9.74 1.48 -21.80
N GLY A 64 -8.85 2.36 -21.34
CA GLY A 64 -9.09 3.26 -20.21
C GLY A 64 -8.80 2.60 -18.86
N GLY A 65 -8.66 3.42 -17.82
CA GLY A 65 -8.38 2.98 -16.45
C GLY A 65 -7.26 3.77 -15.77
N VAL A 66 -6.92 3.35 -14.54
CA VAL A 66 -5.90 4.01 -13.70
C VAL A 66 -4.53 3.44 -13.99
N ARG A 67 -3.63 4.26 -14.54
CA ARG A 67 -2.24 3.87 -14.81
C ARG A 67 -1.35 4.06 -13.59
N THR A 68 -0.36 3.18 -13.40
CA THR A 68 0.56 3.26 -12.25
C THR A 68 1.90 3.90 -12.65
N VAL A 69 2.19 5.09 -12.13
CA VAL A 69 3.46 5.80 -12.38
C VAL A 69 4.35 5.71 -11.14
N ALA A 70 5.21 4.69 -11.09
CA ALA A 70 6.05 4.46 -9.91
C ALA A 70 7.08 5.57 -9.69
N CYS A 71 6.90 6.38 -8.63
CA CYS A 71 7.82 7.42 -8.19
C CYS A 71 8.79 6.85 -7.17
N ARG A 72 10.01 6.51 -7.60
CA ARG A 72 11.03 5.95 -6.70
C ARG A 72 11.76 7.03 -5.93
N LEU A 73 11.92 6.79 -4.64
CA LEU A 73 12.76 7.62 -3.79
C LEU A 73 14.25 7.28 -3.98
N PRO A 74 15.16 8.25 -3.74
CA PRO A 74 16.57 7.97 -3.56
C PRO A 74 16.82 6.93 -2.47
N VAL A 75 17.90 6.18 -2.60
CA VAL A 75 18.29 5.17 -1.61
C VAL A 75 18.57 5.85 -0.27
N LYS A 76 18.05 5.28 0.83
CA LYS A 76 18.21 5.79 2.21
C LYS A 76 17.72 7.23 2.41
N ALA A 77 16.65 7.64 1.73
CA ALA A 77 16.05 8.97 1.87
C ALA A 77 14.62 8.96 2.47
N PRO A 78 14.43 8.47 3.72
CA PRO A 78 13.11 8.41 4.33
C PRO A 78 12.48 9.80 4.56
N TRP A 79 13.29 10.86 4.70
CA TRP A 79 12.79 12.23 4.88
C TRP A 79 12.04 12.79 3.65
N LEU A 80 12.19 12.16 2.48
CA LEU A 80 11.42 12.49 1.27
C LEU A 80 10.07 11.77 1.20
N ASN A 81 9.83 10.80 2.09
CA ASN A 81 8.59 10.04 2.12
C ASN A 81 7.59 10.66 3.10
N ALA A 82 6.58 11.36 2.56
CA ALA A 82 5.57 12.07 3.35
C ALA A 82 4.71 11.17 4.26
N ILE A 83 4.77 9.85 4.08
CA ILE A 83 4.07 8.90 4.97
C ILE A 83 4.80 8.68 6.30
N GLU A 84 6.11 8.94 6.38
CA GLU A 84 6.91 8.64 7.58
C GLU A 84 6.44 9.42 8.82
N PRO A 85 6.18 10.75 8.76
CA PRO A 85 5.64 11.47 9.90
C PRO A 85 4.27 10.95 10.34
N LYS A 86 3.42 10.53 9.38
CA LYS A 86 2.11 9.94 9.69
C LYS A 86 2.30 8.70 10.56
N TRP A 87 3.22 7.81 10.20
CA TRP A 87 3.50 6.61 10.99
C TRP A 87 4.06 6.89 12.37
N VAL A 88 4.89 7.92 12.54
CA VAL A 88 5.37 8.32 13.87
C VAL A 88 4.20 8.75 14.75
N HIS A 89 3.31 9.61 14.25
CA HIS A 89 2.15 10.07 15.01
C HIS A 89 1.13 8.96 15.29
N GLY A 90 0.83 8.14 14.29
CA GLY A 90 -0.04 6.98 14.46
C GLY A 90 0.50 6.02 15.52
N LYS A 91 1.77 5.61 15.44
CA LYS A 91 2.34 4.71 16.47
C LYS A 91 2.20 5.28 17.88
N ARG A 92 2.46 6.58 18.06
CA ARG A 92 2.30 7.27 19.36
C ARG A 92 0.86 7.29 19.85
N ALA A 93 -0.11 7.45 18.96
CA ALA A 93 -1.53 7.45 19.31
C ALA A 93 -2.07 6.05 19.63
N LEU A 94 -1.44 5.00 19.09
CA LEU A 94 -1.95 3.63 19.15
C LEU A 94 -1.32 2.79 20.28
N VAL A 95 -0.11 3.16 20.72
CA VAL A 95 0.71 2.37 21.65
C VAL A 95 -0.04 2.09 22.97
N GLU A 96 0.11 0.87 23.47
CA GLU A 96 -0.44 0.43 24.74
C GLU A 96 0.73 0.19 25.71
N PRO A 97 0.94 1.07 26.72
CA PRO A 97 2.09 0.96 27.61
C PRO A 97 2.04 -0.26 28.53
N GLN A 98 0.84 -0.69 28.93
CA GLN A 98 0.67 -1.71 29.98
C GLN A 98 0.69 -3.14 29.45
N ARG A 99 0.40 -3.34 28.15
CA ARG A 99 0.31 -4.68 27.57
C ARG A 99 0.57 -4.69 26.07
N LYS A 100 0.87 -5.87 25.55
CA LYS A 100 0.95 -6.09 24.11
C LYS A 100 -0.46 -6.13 23.49
N LEU A 101 -0.63 -5.41 22.40
CA LEU A 101 -1.84 -5.49 21.57
C LEU A 101 -1.78 -6.72 20.66
N THR A 102 -2.94 -7.34 20.46
CA THR A 102 -3.16 -8.33 19.41
C THR A 102 -3.17 -7.65 18.03
N ALA A 103 -3.00 -8.43 16.97
CA ALA A 103 -3.06 -7.90 15.61
C ALA A 103 -4.43 -7.28 15.29
N ALA A 104 -5.52 -7.86 15.79
CA ALA A 104 -6.88 -7.35 15.60
C ALA A 104 -7.06 -5.98 16.27
N GLU A 105 -6.62 -5.83 17.52
CA GLU A 105 -6.67 -4.55 18.24
C GLU A 105 -5.83 -3.47 17.53
N VAL A 106 -4.67 -3.83 16.97
CA VAL A 106 -3.86 -2.89 16.19
C VAL A 106 -4.61 -2.44 14.94
N VAL A 107 -5.20 -3.38 14.18
CA VAL A 107 -5.99 -3.06 12.97
C VAL A 107 -7.14 -2.11 13.30
N GLU A 108 -7.91 -2.43 14.33
CA GLU A 108 -9.04 -1.63 14.80
C GLU A 108 -8.59 -0.21 15.16
N ARG A 109 -7.62 -0.09 16.07
CA ARG A 109 -7.12 1.23 16.52
C ARG A 109 -6.54 2.04 15.34
N VAL A 110 -5.82 1.40 14.41
CA VAL A 110 -5.30 2.05 13.19
C VAL A 110 -6.44 2.61 12.34
N CYS A 111 -7.51 1.83 12.12
CA CYS A 111 -8.63 2.33 11.32
C CYS A 111 -9.45 3.41 12.00
N VAL A 112 -9.63 3.35 13.31
CA VAL A 112 -10.22 4.45 14.07
C VAL A 112 -9.36 5.72 13.93
N TYR A 113 -8.06 5.63 14.17
CA TYR A 113 -7.17 6.80 14.16
C TYR A 113 -7.08 7.47 12.78
N TYR A 114 -6.98 6.68 11.70
CA TYR A 114 -6.82 7.22 10.35
C TYR A 114 -8.12 7.35 9.56
N GLY A 115 -9.27 6.97 10.13
CA GLY A 115 -10.53 6.86 9.42
C GLY A 115 -10.39 5.99 8.17
N CYS A 116 -9.84 4.78 8.30
CA CYS A 116 -9.89 3.80 7.21
C CYS A 116 -11.12 2.92 7.31
N GLU A 117 -11.70 2.59 6.17
CA GLU A 117 -12.71 1.53 6.10
C GLU A 117 -12.07 0.18 6.43
N PRO A 118 -12.62 -0.58 7.40
CA PRO A 118 -12.21 -1.94 7.65
C PRO A 118 -12.36 -2.78 6.39
N SER A 119 -11.33 -3.56 6.05
CA SER A 119 -11.39 -4.43 4.89
C SER A 119 -10.49 -5.65 5.10
N ASP A 120 -10.88 -6.77 4.50
CA ASP A 120 -10.17 -8.04 4.70
C ASP A 120 -8.70 -7.92 4.33
N PRO A 121 -7.77 -8.45 5.14
CA PRO A 121 -6.35 -8.35 4.84
C PRO A 121 -6.00 -9.06 3.53
N ILE A 122 -5.09 -8.48 2.76
CA ILE A 122 -4.48 -9.17 1.63
C ILE A 122 -3.65 -10.33 2.19
N THR A 123 -4.00 -11.55 1.81
CA THR A 123 -3.29 -12.73 2.29
C THR A 123 -2.13 -13.04 1.36
N GLN A 124 -0.94 -13.17 1.94
CA GLN A 124 0.21 -13.69 1.22
C GLN A 124 -0.10 -15.14 0.81
N GLN A 125 0.00 -15.41 -0.49
CA GLN A 125 -0.05 -16.78 -0.99
C GLN A 125 1.29 -17.45 -0.71
N VAL A 126 1.26 -18.55 0.05
CA VAL A 126 2.42 -19.41 0.28
C VAL A 126 2.38 -20.49 -0.81
N ALA A 127 3.44 -20.53 -1.62
CA ALA A 127 3.66 -21.60 -2.60
C ALA A 127 4.34 -22.80 -1.93
#